data_AF-A0A7S0ZAH1-F1
#
_entry.id   AF-A0A7S0ZAH1-F1
#
_cell.length_a   1.000
_cell.length_b   1.000
_cell.length_c   1.000
_cell.angle_alpha   90.00
_cell.angle_beta   90.00
_cell.angle_gamma   90.00
#
_symmetry.space_group_name_H-M   'P 1'
#
loop_
_entity.id
_entity.type
_entity.pdbx_description
1 polymer ?
#
loop_
_entity_poly.entity_id
_entity_poly.type
_entity_poly.pdbx_seq_one_letter_code
_entity_poly.pdbx_strand_id
1 'polypeptide(L)'
;SLKHLEDVRKELYDEMLSHVQETDTSVPYKHGNFWYYTRSVQGLSYDIHGRIPIDDASSDAVPKLSSNPDQIPEGEQITLDENELAKGLAHCDVRSIKPSPDHS
;
A
#
# COMPACT_ATOMS: atom_id res chain seq x y z
N SER A 1 4.33 34.57 15.50
CA SER A 1 5.44 34.16 14.61
C SER A 1 6.03 32.87 15.16
N LEU A 2 6.04 31.80 14.36
CA LEU A 2 6.56 30.48 14.78
C LEU A 2 8.03 30.25 14.40
N LYS A 3 8.71 31.27 13.86
CA LYS A 3 10.09 31.15 13.36
C LYS A 3 11.08 30.60 14.38
N HIS A 4 10.92 30.95 15.65
CA HIS A 4 11.78 30.45 16.74
C HIS A 4 11.63 28.94 17.01
N LEU A 5 10.65 28.28 16.39
CA LEU A 5 10.40 26.84 16.52
C LEU A 5 10.82 26.07 15.25
N GLU A 6 11.41 26.72 14.24
CA GLU A 6 11.73 26.06 12.97
C GLU A 6 12.69 24.89 13.15
N ASP A 7 13.75 25.08 13.94
CA ASP A 7 14.76 24.06 14.20
C ASP A 7 14.17 22.86 14.95
N VAL A 8 13.48 23.11 16.06
CA VAL A 8 12.86 22.03 16.86
C VAL A 8 11.74 21.31 16.08
N ARG A 9 10.99 22.02 15.23
CA ARG A 9 9.97 21.39 14.38
C ARG A 9 10.60 20.46 13.34
N LYS A 10 11.73 20.87 12.75
CA LYS A 10 12.46 20.03 11.79
C LYS A 10 13.03 18.80 12.48
N GLU A 11 13.66 18.98 13.64
CA GLU A 11 14.22 17.87 14.44
C GLU A 11 13.15 16.83 14.79
N LEU A 12 12.00 17.29 15.31
CA LEU A 12 10.88 16.40 15.64
C LEU A 12 10.29 15.72 14.40
N TYR A 13 10.20 16.41 13.26
CA TYR A 13 9.72 15.82 12.01
C TYR A 13 10.63 14.68 11.54
N ASP A 14 11.95 14.92 11.52
CA ASP A 14 12.94 13.93 11.11
C ASP A 14 12.96 12.74 12.09
N GLU A 15 12.86 13.00 13.40
CA GLU A 15 12.77 11.96 14.43
C GLU A 15 11.51 11.09 14.24
N MET A 16 10.34 11.72 14.10
CA MET A 16 9.08 11.00 13.85
C MET A 16 9.16 10.13 12.59
N LEU A 17 9.70 10.68 11.50
CA LEU A 17 9.85 9.97 10.24
C LEU A 17 10.79 8.76 10.39
N SER A 18 11.87 8.89 11.17
CA SER A 18 12.82 7.79 11.42
C SER A 18 12.23 6.60 12.18
N HIS A 19 11.11 6.80 12.87
CA HIS A 19 10.37 5.76 13.58
C HIS A 19 9.16 5.23 12.79
N VAL A 20 8.83 5.84 11.65
CA VAL A 20 7.76 5.35 10.77
C VAL A 20 8.35 4.32 9.81
N GLN A 21 7.81 3.11 9.83
CA GLN A 21 8.06 2.17 8.76
C GLN A 21 7.27 2.62 7.53
N GLU A 22 7.92 3.37 6.64
CA GLU A 22 7.30 3.92 5.42
C GLU A 22 6.90 2.84 4.41
N THR A 23 7.45 1.63 4.57
CA THR A 23 7.36 0.53 3.63
C THR A 23 6.80 -0.71 4.30
N ASP A 24 5.62 -1.14 3.88
CA ASP A 24 5.00 -2.37 4.34
C ASP A 24 4.25 -3.07 3.21
N THR A 25 4.09 -4.39 3.35
CA THR A 25 3.23 -5.20 2.49
C THR A 25 2.31 -6.00 3.39
N SER A 26 1.00 -5.81 3.23
CA SER A 26 0.01 -6.50 4.06
C SER A 26 0.09 -8.02 3.86
N VAL A 27 -0.30 -8.78 4.88
CA VAL A 27 -0.51 -10.21 4.73
C VAL A 27 -1.62 -10.47 3.70
N PRO A 28 -1.36 -11.24 2.61
CA PRO A 28 -2.36 -11.46 1.58
C PRO A 28 -3.56 -12.24 2.08
N TYR A 29 -4.73 -11.94 1.53
CA TYR A 29 -5.97 -12.68 1.80
C TYR A 29 -6.61 -13.20 0.51
N LYS A 30 -7.20 -14.39 0.60
CA LYS A 30 -7.87 -15.06 -0.53
C LYS A 30 -9.27 -14.48 -0.72
N HIS A 31 -9.61 -14.07 -1.94
CA HIS A 31 -10.98 -13.69 -2.31
C HIS A 31 -11.23 -14.00 -3.80
N GLY A 32 -12.17 -14.92 -4.07
CA GLY A 32 -12.35 -15.46 -5.41
C GLY A 32 -11.11 -16.23 -5.86
N ASN A 33 -10.68 -16.00 -7.10
CA ASN A 33 -9.48 -16.62 -7.69
C ASN A 33 -8.22 -15.75 -7.53
N PHE A 34 -8.17 -14.91 -6.48
CA PHE A 34 -7.07 -13.96 -6.27
C PHE A 34 -6.61 -13.91 -4.82
N TRP A 35 -5.31 -13.64 -4.65
CA TRP A 35 -4.73 -13.13 -3.41
C TRP A 35 -4.68 -11.61 -3.46
N TYR A 36 -5.41 -10.94 -2.58
CA TYR A 36 -5.43 -9.48 -2.46
C TYR A 36 -4.47 -9.00 -1.37
N TYR A 37 -3.89 -7.82 -1.57
CA TYR A 37 -2.96 -7.20 -0.63
C TYR A 37 -2.84 -5.69 -0.90
N THR A 38 -2.24 -4.98 0.05
CA THR A 38 -1.81 -3.59 -0.11
C THR A 38 -0.30 -3.48 0.13
N ARG A 39 0.31 -2.46 -0.46
CA ARG A 39 1.69 -2.07 -0.17
C ARG A 39 1.83 -0.56 -0.07
N SER A 40 2.58 -0.10 0.92
CA SER A 40 3.04 1.29 1.05
C SER A 40 4.47 1.38 0.57
N VAL A 41 4.82 2.42 -0.18
CA VAL A 41 6.15 2.59 -0.79
C VAL A 41 6.81 3.83 -0.22
N GLN A 42 8.13 3.77 -0.02
CA GLN A 42 8.88 4.88 0.55
C GLN A 42 8.67 6.18 -0.26
N GLY A 43 8.39 7.28 0.43
CA GLY A 43 8.17 8.58 -0.18
C GLY A 43 6.81 8.76 -0.87
N LEU A 44 5.94 7.74 -0.87
CA LEU A 44 4.55 7.85 -1.29
C LEU A 44 3.63 8.02 -0.08
N SER A 45 2.51 8.72 -0.27
CA SER A 45 1.62 9.09 0.84
C SER A 45 0.43 8.15 1.01
N TYR A 46 0.14 7.31 0.01
CA TYR A 46 -1.03 6.45 -0.02
C TYR A 46 -0.70 5.01 -0.43
N ASP A 47 -1.63 4.10 -0.16
CA ASP A 47 -1.47 2.69 -0.46
C ASP A 47 -1.64 2.37 -1.95
N ILE A 48 -0.97 1.31 -2.38
CA ILE A 48 -1.23 0.65 -3.65
C ILE A 48 -1.94 -0.67 -3.36
N HIS A 49 -3.10 -0.86 -3.97
CA HIS A 49 -3.92 -2.06 -3.86
C HIS A 49 -3.63 -2.98 -5.04
N GLY A 50 -3.27 -4.22 -4.73
CA GLY A 50 -2.89 -5.23 -5.71
C GLY A 50 -3.61 -6.54 -5.50
N ARG A 51 -3.57 -7.38 -6.53
CA ARG A 51 -3.97 -8.78 -6.46
C ARG A 51 -3.07 -9.67 -7.30
N ILE A 52 -3.00 -10.95 -6.97
CA ILE A 52 -2.25 -11.97 -7.72
C ILE A 52 -3.23 -13.11 -8.06
N PRO A 53 -3.29 -13.59 -9.31
CA PRO A 53 -4.08 -14.77 -9.66
C PRO A 53 -3.68 -16.01 -8.86
N ILE A 54 -4.64 -16.86 -8.56
CA ILE A 54 -4.40 -18.16 -7.94
C ILE A 54 -4.27 -19.22 -9.03
N ASP A 55 -3.07 -19.79 -9.18
CA ASP A 55 -2.80 -20.84 -10.17
C ASP A 55 -3.51 -22.17 -9.83
N ASP A 56 -3.58 -22.51 -8.54
CA ASP A 56 -4.29 -23.68 -8.04
C ASP A 56 -5.34 -23.26 -7.01
N ALA A 57 -6.61 -23.20 -7.44
CA ALA A 57 -7.72 -22.80 -6.60
C ALA A 57 -7.92 -23.71 -5.37
N SER A 58 -7.42 -24.96 -5.42
CA SER A 58 -7.46 -25.91 -4.31
C SER A 58 -6.38 -25.66 -3.26
N SER A 59 -5.40 -24.80 -3.56
CA SER A 59 -4.35 -24.42 -2.62
C SER A 59 -4.82 -23.31 -1.67
N ASP A 60 -4.59 -23.53 -0.39
CA ASP A 60 -4.72 -22.51 0.67
C ASP A 60 -3.35 -21.98 1.12
N ALA A 61 -2.29 -22.29 0.37
CA ALA A 61 -0.96 -21.75 0.63
C ALA A 61 -0.96 -20.24 0.37
N VAL A 62 -0.91 -19.45 1.45
CA VAL A 62 -0.78 -18.00 1.36
C VAL A 62 0.58 -17.66 0.71
N PRO A 63 0.61 -16.86 -0.36
CA PRO A 63 1.85 -16.47 -1.00
C PRO A 63 2.70 -15.68 -0.01
N LYS A 64 3.99 -16.01 0.03
CA LYS A 64 4.97 -15.27 0.83
C LYS A 64 5.40 -14.06 0.02
N LEU A 65 4.78 -12.91 0.29
CA LEU A 65 5.23 -11.65 -0.28
C LEU A 65 6.43 -11.14 0.53
N SER A 66 7.29 -10.39 -0.14
CA SER A 66 8.35 -9.66 0.53
C SER A 66 7.74 -8.59 1.43
N SER A 67 8.37 -8.33 2.58
CA SER A 67 8.06 -7.14 3.37
C SER A 67 8.66 -5.86 2.74
N ASN A 68 9.50 -5.99 1.71
CA ASN A 68 9.95 -4.87 0.90
C ASN A 68 8.93 -4.60 -0.22
N PRO A 69 8.22 -3.46 -0.19
CA PRO A 69 7.17 -3.11 -1.15
C PRO A 69 7.68 -2.82 -2.57
N ASP A 70 8.99 -2.61 -2.74
CA ASP A 70 9.60 -2.46 -4.07
C ASP A 70 9.84 -3.82 -4.75
N GLN A 71 9.74 -4.92 -4.01
CA GLN A 71 9.80 -6.27 -4.56
C GLN A 71 8.41 -6.69 -5.01
N ILE A 72 8.05 -6.25 -6.22
CA ILE A 72 6.76 -6.52 -6.82
C ILE A 72 6.55 -8.03 -7.02
N PRO A 73 5.47 -8.61 -6.48
CA PRO A 73 5.14 -10.01 -6.70
C PRO A 73 4.93 -10.34 -8.17
N GLU A 74 5.35 -11.54 -8.57
CA GLU A 74 5.10 -12.04 -9.91
C GLU A 74 3.58 -12.13 -10.17
N GLY A 75 3.13 -11.60 -11.31
CA GLY A 75 1.72 -11.59 -11.68
C GLY A 75 0.85 -10.55 -10.94
N GLU A 76 1.44 -9.56 -10.25
CA GLU A 76 0.69 -8.44 -9.68
C GLU A 76 -0.23 -7.79 -10.73
N GLN A 77 -1.49 -7.63 -10.35
CA GLN A 77 -2.47 -6.77 -11.01
C GLN A 77 -2.85 -5.66 -10.04
N ILE A 78 -2.50 -4.41 -10.36
CA ILE A 78 -2.91 -3.25 -9.58
C ILE A 78 -4.42 -3.06 -9.74
N THR A 79 -5.14 -3.03 -8.64
CA THR A 79 -6.59 -2.75 -8.61
C THR A 79 -6.88 -1.28 -8.37
N LEU A 80 -6.06 -0.60 -7.56
CA LEU A 80 -6.10 0.84 -7.35
C LEU A 80 -4.73 1.35 -6.89
N ASP A 81 -4.22 2.40 -7.54
CA ASP A 81 -3.12 3.20 -7.01
C ASP A 81 -3.70 4.52 -6.48
N GLU A 82 -3.72 4.67 -5.15
CA GLU A 82 -4.25 5.88 -4.53
C GLU A 82 -3.33 7.10 -4.70
N ASN A 83 -2.02 6.89 -4.92
CA ASN A 83 -1.09 7.97 -5.17
C ASN A 83 -1.37 8.60 -6.52
N GLU A 84 -1.62 7.78 -7.55
CA GLU A 84 -2.06 8.26 -8.87
C GLU A 84 -3.39 9.00 -8.77
N LEU A 85 -4.36 8.45 -8.01
CA LEU A 85 -5.66 9.09 -7.77
C LEU A 85 -5.52 10.45 -7.07
N ALA A 86 -4.60 10.56 -6.11
CA ALA A 86 -4.38 11.76 -5.31
C ALA A 86 -3.58 12.85 -6.02
N LYS A 87 -3.00 12.59 -7.20
CA LYS A 87 -2.15 13.56 -7.91
C LYS A 87 -2.86 14.90 -8.14
N GLY A 88 -2.24 15.96 -7.63
CA GLY A 88 -2.76 17.32 -7.77
C GLY A 88 -3.95 17.65 -6.87
N LEU A 89 -4.40 16.72 -6.03
CA LEU A 89 -5.44 16.97 -5.03
C LEU A 89 -4.80 17.44 -3.73
N ALA A 90 -5.46 18.40 -3.07
CA ALA A 90 -5.07 18.83 -1.73
C ALA A 90 -5.46 17.80 -0.65
N HIS A 91 -6.34 16.86 -0.98
CA HIS A 91 -6.84 15.82 -0.10
C HIS A 91 -7.38 14.64 -0.92
N CYS A 92 -7.07 13.42 -0.47
CA CYS A 92 -7.62 12.16 -0.98
C CYS A 92 -7.90 11.23 0.19
N ASP A 93 -9.04 10.54 0.17
CA ASP A 93 -9.44 9.53 1.15
C ASP A 93 -10.25 8.45 0.43
N VAL A 94 -9.67 7.25 0.29
CA VAL A 94 -10.35 6.08 -0.27
C VAL A 94 -10.92 5.25 0.87
N ARG A 95 -12.22 5.42 1.10
CA ARG A 95 -12.90 4.76 2.22
C ARG A 95 -13.10 3.25 2.04
N SER A 96 -13.26 2.76 0.81
CA SER A 96 -13.50 1.34 0.57
C SER A 96 -13.22 0.94 -0.86
N ILE A 97 -12.63 -0.23 -1.03
CA ILE A 97 -12.47 -0.90 -2.32
C ILE A 97 -13.21 -2.24 -2.23
N LYS A 98 -14.06 -2.50 -3.21
CA LYS A 98 -14.87 -3.72 -3.28
C LYS A 98 -14.82 -4.27 -4.70
N PRO A 99 -14.16 -5.41 -4.91
CA PRO A 99 -14.22 -6.12 -6.19
C PRO A 99 -15.67 -6.45 -6.57
N SER A 100 -15.92 -6.51 -7.88
CA SER A 100 -17.14 -7.11 -8.45
C SER A 100 -17.27 -8.58 -8.01
N PRO A 101 -18.47 -9.18 -7.99
CA PRO A 101 -18.65 -10.58 -7.61
C PRO A 101 -17.84 -11.57 -8.46
N ASP A 102 -17.57 -11.23 -9.72
CA ASP A 102 -16.74 -12.02 -10.65
C ASP A 102 -15.28 -11.55 -10.71
N HIS A 103 -14.94 -10.49 -9.97
CA HIS A 103 -13.61 -9.90 -9.92
C HIS A 103 -13.09 -9.42 -11.28
N SER A 104 -13.99 -9.08 -12.22
CA SER A 104 -13.66 -8.40 -13.47
C SER A 104 -13.20 -6.96 -13.27
#